data_AF-A0A3D4ISP3-F1
#
_entry.id   AF-A0A3D4ISP3-F1
#
_cell.length_a   1.000
_cell.length_b   1.000
_cell.length_c   1.000
_cell.angle_alpha   90.00
_cell.angle_beta   90.00
_cell.angle_gamma   90.00
#
_symmetry.space_group_name_H-M   'P 1'
#
loop_
_entity.id
_entity.type
_entity.pdbx_description
1 polymer ?
#
loop_
_entity_poly.entity_id
_entity_poly.type
_entity_poly.pdbx_seq_one_letter_code
_entity_poly.pdbx_strand_id
1 'polypeptide(L)' 'LKGGVEYQFFKKVSFRTGFNLGPNSVHGGIGYQSARLYIDYAMHFFRSLLSTFQLATSYRFGQPKKQE' A
#
# COMPACT_ATOMS: atom_id res chain seq x y z
N LEU A 1 -8.11 -2.24 18.77
CA LEU A 1 -8.88 -2.36 17.51
C LEU A 1 -8.05 -1.81 16.35
N LYS A 2 -8.08 -2.49 15.21
CA LYS A 2 -7.35 -2.12 13.98
C LYS A 2 -8.37 -2.14 12.85
N GLY A 3 -8.49 -1.05 12.11
CA GLY A 3 -9.46 -0.91 11.02
C GLY A 3 -8.75 -0.38 9.78
N GLY A 4 -9.12 -0.90 8.61
CA GLY A 4 -8.53 -0.46 7.36
C GLY A 4 -9.49 -0.66 6.20
N VAL A 5 -9.34 0.19 5.20
CA VAL A 5 -10.03 0.14 3.92
C VAL A 5 -8.97 0.05 2.84
N GLU A 6 -9.10 -0.95 1.99
CA GLU A 6 -8.34 -1.03 0.75
C GLU A 6 -9.31 -0.84 -0.41
N TYR A 7 -8.97 0.09 -1.31
CA TYR A 7 -9.74 0.40 -2.50
C TYR A 7 -8.87 0.18 -3.73
N GLN A 8 -9.22 -0.82 -4.53
CA GLN A 8 -8.46 -1.16 -5.73
C GLN A 8 -9.19 -0.66 -6.98
N PHE A 9 -8.63 0.37 -7.62
CA PHE A 9 -9.10 0.90 -8.89
C PHE A 9 -8.51 0.10 -10.05
N PHE A 10 -9.37 -0.61 -10.80
CA PHE A 10 -9.01 -1.26 -12.07
C PHE A 10 -7.82 -2.25 -12.00
N LYS A 11 -7.56 -2.87 -10.84
CA LYS A 11 -6.36 -3.73 -10.59
C LYS A 11 -5.00 -3.06 -10.87
N LYS A 12 -4.99 -1.75 -11.14
CA LYS A 12 -3.80 -0.96 -11.47
C LYS A 12 -3.41 0.02 -10.40
N VAL A 13 -4.38 0.53 -9.64
CA VAL A 13 -4.13 1.47 -8.55
C VAL A 13 -4.78 0.92 -7.30
N SER A 14 -4.05 0.86 -6.20
CA SER A 14 -4.54 0.36 -4.92
C SER A 14 -4.36 1.46 -3.89
N PHE A 15 -5.44 1.93 -3.29
CA PHE A 15 -5.38 2.87 -2.18
C PHE A 15 -5.63 2.10 -0.91
N ARG A 16 -4.71 2.14 0.04
CA ARG A 16 -4.84 1.52 1.35
C ARG A 16 -4.89 2.62 2.39
N THR A 17 -5.92 2.66 3.20
CA THR A 17 -6.02 3.56 4.35
C THR A 17 -6.39 2.76 5.56
N GLY A 18 -5.85 3.09 6.72
CA GLY A 18 -6.14 2.36 7.94
C GLY A 18 -5.66 3.08 9.17
N PHE A 19 -6.17 2.63 10.30
CA PHE A 19 -5.89 3.17 11.60
C PHE A 19 -5.77 2.03 12.61
N ASN A 20 -4.78 2.16 13.49
CA ASN A 20 -4.60 1.33 14.65
C ASN A 20 -4.93 2.16 15.90
N LEU A 21 -5.84 1.67 16.73
CA LEU A 21 -6.14 2.27 18.04
C LEU A 21 -5.15 1.83 19.13
N GLY A 22 -4.22 0.92 18.82
CA GLY A 22 -3.18 0.48 19.75
C GLY A 22 -1.91 0.07 19.00
N PRO A 23 -0.80 0.83 19.13
CA PRO A 23 -0.70 2.26 19.48
C PRO A 23 -1.41 3.15 18.45
N ASN A 24 -1.83 4.35 18.85
CA ASN A 24 -2.60 5.29 18.02
C ASN A 24 -1.79 5.70 16.77
N SER A 25 -2.07 5.05 15.65
CA SER A 25 -1.36 5.28 14.39
C SER A 25 -2.31 5.22 13.21
N VAL A 26 -2.05 6.08 12.25
CA VAL A 26 -2.81 6.15 10.99
C VAL A 26 -1.84 5.78 9.89
N HIS A 27 -2.25 4.91 8.97
CA HIS A 27 -1.43 4.54 7.84
C HIS A 27 -2.23 4.67 6.56
N GLY A 28 -1.65 5.38 5.60
CA GLY A 28 -2.20 5.58 4.27
C GLY A 28 -1.17 5.12 3.25
N GLY A 29 -1.61 4.65 2.09
CA GLY A 29 -0.71 4.19 1.05
C GLY A 29 -1.40 4.14 -0.29
N ILE A 30 -0.58 4.28 -1.32
CA ILE A 30 -0.97 4.23 -2.71
C ILE A 30 -0.02 3.25 -3.38
N GLY A 31 -0.58 2.18 -3.89
CA GLY A 31 0.06 1.21 -4.75
C GLY A 31 -0.31 1.47 -6.20
N TYR A 32 0.65 1.30 -7.10
CA TYR A 32 0.46 1.26 -8.53
C TYR A 32 1.02 -0.06 -9.05
N GLN A 33 0.16 -0.85 -9.67
CA GLN A 33 0.48 -2.12 -10.28
C GLN A 33 0.29 -2.01 -11.80
N SER A 34 1.38 -2.21 -12.52
CA SER A 34 1.38 -2.42 -13.97
C SER A 34 1.70 -3.89 -14.28
N ALA A 35 1.70 -4.25 -15.57
CA ALA A 35 1.89 -5.64 -16.02
C ALA A 35 3.17 -6.29 -15.48
N ARG A 36 4.23 -5.50 -15.23
CA ARG A 36 5.54 -6.00 -14.75
C ARG A 36 6.10 -5.21 -13.58
N LEU A 37 5.56 -4.04 -13.28
CA LEU A 37 6.14 -3.08 -12.36
C LEU A 37 5.13 -2.73 -11.28
N TYR A 38 5.57 -2.77 -10.04
CA TYR A 38 4.77 -2.54 -8.85
C TYR A 38 5.48 -1.45 -8.06
N ILE A 39 4.76 -0.38 -7.75
CA ILE A 39 5.25 0.72 -6.92
C ILE A 39 4.27 0.84 -5.78
N ASP A 40 4.75 0.67 -4.57
CA ASP A 40 3.98 0.76 -3.36
C ASP A 40 4.53 1.87 -2.50
N TYR A 41 3.75 2.94 -2.37
CA TYR A 41 4.02 4.02 -1.45
C TYR A 41 3.14 3.85 -0.21
N ALA A 42 3.72 3.83 0.98
CA ALA A 42 3.01 3.80 2.24
C ALA A 42 3.56 4.85 3.20
N MET A 43 2.67 5.45 3.95
CA MET A 43 2.95 6.45 4.94
C MET A 43 2.30 5.98 6.24
N HIS A 44 3.09 5.91 7.29
CA HIS A 44 2.65 5.53 8.62
C HIS A 44 2.87 6.71 9.55
N PHE A 45 1.80 7.27 10.08
CA PHE A 45 1.82 8.31 11.08
C PHE A 45 1.65 7.68 12.46
N PHE A 46 2.73 7.59 13.21
CA PHE A 46 2.70 7.15 14.61
C PHE A 46 2.78 8.36 15.53
N ARG A 47 1.92 8.41 16.55
CA ARG A 47 1.94 9.52 17.52
C ARG A 47 3.27 9.62 18.30
N SER A 48 4.01 8.52 18.47
CA SER A 48 5.30 8.51 19.19
C SER A 48 6.53 8.51 18.28
N LEU A 49 6.43 7.97 17.05
CA LEU A 49 7.58 7.75 16.15
C LEU A 49 7.61 8.75 14.97
N LEU A 50 6.70 9.74 14.98
CA LEU A 50 6.47 10.67 13.87
C LEU A 50 6.10 9.94 12.56
N SER A 51 6.10 10.67 11.45
CA SER A 51 5.79 10.18 10.11
C SER A 51 6.90 9.28 9.57
N THR A 52 6.58 8.02 9.28
CA THR A 52 7.43 7.09 8.54
C THR A 52 6.91 6.95 7.12
N PHE A 53 7.81 6.96 6.15
CA PHE A 53 7.51 6.78 4.74
C PHE A 53 8.19 5.52 4.25
N GLN A 54 7.46 4.70 3.49
CA GLN A 54 7.93 3.48 2.89
C GLN A 54 7.65 3.55 1.39
N LEU A 55 8.70 3.43 0.59
CA LEU A 55 8.61 3.33 -0.86
C LEU A 55 9.20 1.99 -1.25
N ALA A 56 8.39 1.14 -1.84
CA ALA A 56 8.79 -0.15 -2.35
C ALA A 56 8.55 -0.18 -3.85
N THR A 57 9.55 -0.61 -4.60
CA THR A 57 9.44 -0.83 -6.04
C THR A 57 9.81 -2.26 -6.32
N SER A 58 8.90 -3.01 -6.95
CA SER A 58 9.12 -4.39 -7.33
C SER A 58 8.95 -4.53 -8.84
N TYR A 59 9.89 -5.24 -9.47
CA TYR A 59 9.83 -5.56 -10.89
C TYR A 59 9.76 -7.08 -11.04
N ARG A 60 8.72 -7.57 -11.71
CA ARG A 60 8.58 -8.99 -12.05
C ARG A 60 9.29 -9.27 -13.37
N PHE A 61 10.40 -10.01 -13.29
CA PHE A 61 11.04 -10.63 -14.45
C PHE A 61 10.27 -11.91 -14.82
N GLY A 62 9.46 -11.85 -15.88
CA GLY A 62 8.68 -12.99 -16.38
C GLY A 62 7.44 -12.56 -17.16
N GLN A 63 6.86 -13.46 -17.97
CA GLN A 63 5.61 -13.17 -18.66
C GLN A 63 4.46 -13.01 -17.66
N PRO A 64 3.58 -12.00 -17.81
CA PRO A 64 2.42 -11.86 -16.96
C PRO A 64 1.52 -13.09 -17.16
N LYS A 65 1.36 -13.90 -16.11
CA LYS A 65 0.34 -14.96 -16.11
C LYS A 65 -1.02 -14.30 -16.28
N LYS A 66 -1.62 -14.47 -17.46
CA LYS A 66 -3.00 -14.12 -17.76
C LYS A 66 -3.85 -14.92 -16.77
N GLN A 67 -4.47 -14.25 -15.80
CA GLN A 67 -5.51 -14.88 -15.00
C GLN A 67 -6.74 -14.96 -15.91
N GLU A 68 -6.97 -16.16 -16.45
CA GLU A 68 -8.24 -16.57 -17.07
C GLU A 68 -9.37 -16.54 -16.05
#